data_AF-A0A3S1KDJ9-F1
#
_entry.id   AF-A0A3S1KDJ9-F1
#
_cell.length_a   1.000
_cell.length_b   1.000
_cell.length_c   1.000
_cell.angle_alpha   90.00
_cell.angle_beta   90.00
_cell.angle_gamma   90.00
#
_symmetry.space_group_name_H-M   'P 1'
#
loop_
_entity.id
_entity.type
_entity.pdbx_description
1 polymer ?
#
loop_
_entity_poly.entity_id
_entity_poly.type
_entity_poly.pdbx_seq_one_letter_code
_entity_poly.pdbx_strand_id
1 'polypeptide(L)'
;MAKLDRLSRDVAFIAGLMVQRVPFIVAEVGADADPFMLHLYAALAEKERRMISERTKAALASRRTSIKLGNPTNTAEAAAKGRKMSIEEADRFAQTVLPIIASIQRSGITSLRGLAIDLEQPRRSQARNGQWQVSNVRNVLARQSPTLL
;
A
#
# COMPACT_ATOMS: atom_id res chain seq x y z
N MET A 1 12.73 15.73 -18.91
CA MET A 1 11.34 15.24 -18.69
C MET A 1 10.37 15.99 -19.59
N ALA A 2 9.28 15.37 -20.06
CA ALA A 2 8.35 15.99 -21.02
C ALA A 2 7.58 17.20 -20.46
N LYS A 3 7.20 17.18 -19.18
CA LYS A 3 6.55 18.29 -18.45
C LYS A 3 6.95 18.27 -16.97
N LEU A 4 6.90 19.42 -16.30
CA LEU A 4 7.37 19.61 -14.92
C LEU A 4 6.53 18.84 -13.88
N ASP A 5 5.24 18.64 -14.12
CA ASP A 5 4.32 17.87 -13.26
C ASP A 5 4.66 16.37 -13.15
N ARG A 6 5.51 15.87 -14.06
CA ARG A 6 5.99 14.48 -14.06
C ARG A 6 7.23 14.26 -13.18
N LEU A 7 7.91 15.33 -12.77
CA LEU A 7 9.06 15.26 -11.87
C LEU A 7 8.60 15.25 -10.40
N SER A 8 7.65 16.13 -10.05
CA SER A 8 6.97 16.10 -8.76
C SER A 8 5.68 16.89 -8.83
N ARG A 9 4.71 16.49 -8.00
CA ARG A 9 3.45 17.21 -7.78
C ARG A 9 3.58 18.26 -6.68
N ASP A 10 4.76 18.41 -6.10
CA ASP A 10 5.04 19.32 -5.00
C ASP A 10 5.99 20.44 -5.44
N VAL A 11 5.52 21.67 -5.25
CA VAL A 11 6.23 22.91 -5.58
C VAL A 11 7.42 23.11 -4.65
N ALA A 12 7.31 22.69 -3.38
CA ALA A 12 8.41 22.76 -2.43
C ALA A 12 9.55 21.81 -2.84
N PHE A 13 9.23 20.66 -3.42
CA PHE A 13 10.21 19.71 -3.93
C PHE A 13 10.98 20.26 -5.13
N ILE A 14 10.28 20.89 -6.08
CA ILE A 14 10.92 21.49 -7.27
C ILE A 14 11.80 22.69 -6.86
N ALA A 15 11.31 23.56 -5.97
CA ALA A 15 12.11 24.66 -5.43
C ALA A 15 13.35 24.15 -4.66
N GLY A 16 13.21 23.06 -3.90
CA GLY A 16 14.32 22.41 -3.18
C GLY A 16 15.43 21.90 -4.10
N LEU A 17 15.08 21.28 -5.24
CA LEU A 17 16.06 20.84 -6.24
C LEU A 17 16.85 22.01 -6.85
N MET A 18 16.23 23.18 -6.95
CA MET A 18 16.87 24.40 -7.46
C MET A 18 17.78 25.06 -6.44
N VAL A 19 17.39 25.07 -5.16
CA VAL A 19 18.28 25.51 -4.05
C VAL A 19 19.54 24.64 -4.00
N GLN A 20 19.40 23.34 -4.28
CA GLN A 20 20.52 22.39 -4.37
C GLN A 20 21.33 22.51 -5.67
N ARG A 21 20.98 23.44 -6.57
CA ARG A 21 21.62 23.66 -7.88
C ARG A 21 21.74 22.40 -8.74
N VAL A 22 20.76 21.50 -8.64
CA VAL A 22 20.74 20.29 -9.47
C VAL A 22 20.28 20.70 -10.88
N PRO A 23 21.11 20.53 -11.93
CA PRO A 23 20.70 20.85 -13.28
C PRO A 23 19.72 19.78 -13.79
N PHE A 24 18.51 20.20 -14.18
CA PHE A 24 17.55 19.30 -14.82
C PHE A 24 16.86 19.99 -16.00
N ILE A 25 16.69 19.24 -17.09
CA ILE A 25 16.14 19.75 -18.35
C ILE A 25 14.65 19.41 -18.44
N VAL A 26 13.82 20.45 -18.59
CA VAL A 26 12.39 20.32 -18.86
C VAL A 26 12.18 20.55 -20.36
N ALA A 27 11.71 19.54 -21.08
CA ALA A 27 11.56 19.58 -22.54
C ALA A 27 10.56 20.66 -23.00
N GLU A 28 9.66 21.11 -22.12
CA GLU A 28 8.64 22.14 -22.40
C GLU A 28 9.18 23.57 -22.27
N VAL A 29 10.25 23.79 -21.51
CA VAL A 29 10.82 25.13 -21.21
C VAL A 29 12.23 25.30 -21.81
N GLY A 30 12.81 24.23 -22.38
CA GLY A 30 14.13 24.23 -22.97
C GLY A 30 15.26 23.96 -21.96
N ALA A 31 16.49 23.88 -22.48
CA ALA A 31 17.68 23.60 -21.67
C ALA A 31 18.10 24.78 -20.77
N ASP A 32 17.65 26.00 -21.09
CA ASP A 32 17.98 27.26 -20.40
C ASP A 32 16.80 27.82 -19.60
N ALA A 33 16.06 26.96 -18.90
CA ALA A 33 14.98 27.40 -18.03
C ALA A 33 15.57 28.20 -16.85
N ASP A 34 15.49 29.53 -16.93
CA ASP A 34 15.95 30.45 -15.88
C ASP A 34 15.33 30.03 -14.52
N PRO A 35 16.16 29.83 -13.48
CA PRO A 35 15.68 29.56 -12.14
C PRO A 35 14.60 30.53 -11.64
N PHE A 36 14.61 31.80 -12.05
CA PHE A 36 13.56 32.75 -11.70
C PHE A 36 12.19 32.33 -12.30
N MET A 37 12.17 31.97 -13.58
CA MET A 37 10.96 31.55 -14.29
C MET A 37 10.37 30.27 -13.71
N LEU A 38 11.21 29.31 -13.33
CA LEU A 38 10.77 28.07 -12.70
C LEU A 38 10.09 28.32 -11.33
N HIS A 39 10.60 29.25 -10.51
CA HIS A 39 9.94 29.65 -9.27
C HIS A 39 8.56 30.28 -9.53
N LEU A 40 8.46 31.13 -10.56
CA LEU A 40 7.20 31.77 -10.93
C LEU A 40 6.16 30.73 -11.41
N TYR A 41 6.56 29.78 -12.25
CA TYR A 41 5.68 28.69 -12.70
C TYR A 41 5.24 27.79 -11.54
N ALA A 42 6.15 27.47 -10.63
CA ALA A 42 5.82 26.66 -9.47
C ALA A 42 4.83 27.38 -8.54
N ALA A 43 5.04 28.67 -8.26
CA ALA A 43 4.11 29.48 -7.46
C ALA A 43 2.73 29.61 -8.13
N LEU A 44 2.68 29.78 -9.45
CA LEU A 44 1.44 29.83 -10.21
C LEU A 44 0.67 28.50 -10.11
N ALA A 45 1.36 27.37 -10.32
CA ALA A 45 0.77 26.05 -10.22
C ALA A 45 0.24 25.75 -8.81
N GLU A 46 0.94 26.20 -7.76
CA GLU A 46 0.47 26.08 -6.38
C GLU A 46 -0.85 26.86 -6.17
N LYS A 47 -0.90 28.10 -6.67
CA LYS A 47 -2.08 28.95 -6.58
C LYS A 47 -3.27 28.34 -7.33
N GLU A 48 -3.07 27.85 -8.55
CA GLU A 48 -4.12 27.17 -9.32
C GLU A 48 -4.68 25.96 -8.57
N ARG A 49 -3.80 25.12 -8.00
CA ARG A 49 -4.21 23.97 -7.19
C ARG A 49 -5.05 24.38 -5.99
N ARG A 50 -4.62 25.44 -5.29
CA ARG A 50 -5.35 25.97 -4.12
C ARG A 50 -6.74 26.44 -4.53
N MET A 51 -6.85 27.21 -5.62
CA MET A 51 -8.13 27.68 -6.15
C MET A 51 -9.05 26.53 -6.57
N ILE A 52 -8.52 25.50 -7.23
CA ILE A 52 -9.28 24.29 -7.58
C ILE A 52 -9.78 23.60 -6.31
N SER A 53 -8.92 23.42 -5.31
CA SER A 53 -9.28 22.79 -4.04
C SER A 53 -10.39 23.57 -3.32
N GLU A 54 -10.26 24.89 -3.23
CA GLU A 54 -11.26 25.78 -2.62
C GLU A 54 -12.60 25.69 -3.35
N ARG A 55 -12.59 25.76 -4.69
CA ARG A 55 -13.80 25.64 -5.50
C ARG A 55 -14.46 24.26 -5.34
N THR A 56 -13.69 23.18 -5.34
CA THR A 56 -14.22 21.83 -5.11
C THR A 56 -14.80 21.69 -3.71
N LYS A 57 -14.11 22.20 -2.67
CA LYS A 57 -14.61 22.17 -1.30
C LYS A 57 -15.90 22.97 -1.16
N ALA A 58 -15.98 24.16 -1.75
CA ALA A 58 -17.19 24.97 -1.75
C ALA A 58 -18.37 24.26 -2.43
N ALA A 59 -18.13 23.67 -3.62
CA ALA A 59 -19.15 22.89 -4.34
C ALA A 59 -19.57 21.62 -3.59
N LEU A 60 -18.64 20.95 -2.90
CA LEU A 60 -18.96 19.78 -2.08
C LEU A 60 -19.69 20.18 -0.80
N ALA A 61 -19.37 21.32 -0.19
CA ALA A 61 -20.04 21.81 1.02
C ALA A 61 -21.52 22.10 0.75
N SER A 62 -21.83 22.79 -0.36
CA SER A 62 -23.21 23.05 -0.76
C SER A 62 -23.99 21.78 -1.15
N ARG A 63 -23.30 20.78 -1.72
CA ARG A 63 -23.91 19.50 -2.09
C ARG A 63 -24.08 18.56 -0.90
N ARG A 64 -23.20 18.59 0.09
CA ARG A 64 -23.22 17.73 1.29
C ARG A 64 -24.41 18.04 2.21
N THR A 65 -24.93 19.26 2.16
CA THR A 65 -26.20 19.65 2.79
C THR A 65 -27.43 19.04 2.12
N SER A 66 -27.35 18.63 0.86
CA SER A 66 -28.50 18.15 0.07
C SER A 66 -28.41 16.67 -0.33
N ILE A 67 -27.22 16.06 -0.35
CA ILE A 67 -26.97 14.68 -0.79
C ILE A 67 -25.87 14.06 0.07
N LYS A 68 -26.10 12.82 0.56
CA LYS A 68 -25.07 12.02 1.25
C LYS A 68 -23.97 11.63 0.27
N LEU A 69 -22.74 12.07 0.54
CA LEU A 69 -21.57 11.72 -0.27
C LEU A 69 -21.06 10.31 0.09
N GLY A 70 -20.67 9.54 -0.93
CA GLY A 70 -20.21 8.15 -0.81
C GLY A 70 -21.26 7.13 -1.26
N ASN A 71 -20.84 5.90 -1.56
CA ASN A 71 -21.72 4.79 -1.91
C ASN A 71 -21.69 3.71 -0.80
N PRO A 72 -22.55 3.80 0.23
CA PRO A 72 -22.59 2.83 1.31
C PRO A 72 -23.32 1.54 0.95
N THR A 73 -23.94 1.45 -0.24
CA THR A 73 -24.92 0.41 -0.59
C THR A 73 -24.28 -0.99 -0.74
N ASN A 74 -23.01 -1.06 -1.15
CA ASN A 74 -22.31 -2.33 -1.40
C ASN A 74 -21.12 -2.55 -0.45
N THR A 75 -21.04 -1.88 0.69
CA THR A 75 -19.89 -2.09 1.61
C THR A 75 -19.90 -3.49 2.23
N ALA A 76 -21.09 -3.99 2.59
CA ALA A 76 -21.24 -5.33 3.17
C ALA A 76 -20.99 -6.45 2.15
N GLU A 77 -21.53 -6.34 0.94
CA GLU A 77 -21.32 -7.33 -0.12
C GLU A 77 -19.88 -7.28 -0.67
N ALA A 78 -19.29 -6.09 -0.87
CA ALA A 78 -17.88 -5.97 -1.22
C ALA A 78 -16.96 -6.54 -0.12
N ALA A 79 -17.26 -6.28 1.16
CA ALA A 79 -16.53 -6.87 2.27
C ALA A 79 -16.68 -8.40 2.32
N ALA A 80 -17.87 -8.93 2.04
CA ALA A 80 -18.11 -10.37 1.97
C ALA A 80 -17.30 -11.03 0.83
N LYS A 81 -17.27 -10.41 -0.36
CA LYS A 81 -16.44 -10.86 -1.49
C LYS A 81 -14.95 -10.83 -1.15
N GLY A 82 -14.48 -9.75 -0.52
CA GLY A 82 -13.10 -9.63 -0.06
C GLY A 82 -12.73 -10.69 0.99
N ARG A 83 -13.62 -10.96 1.95
CA ARG A 83 -13.43 -12.03 2.94
C ARG A 83 -13.32 -13.41 2.27
N LYS A 84 -14.19 -13.71 1.30
CA LYS A 84 -14.16 -15.00 0.58
C LYS A 84 -12.80 -15.21 -0.09
N MET A 85 -12.33 -14.24 -0.87
CA MET A 85 -11.02 -14.31 -1.52
C MET A 85 -9.87 -14.42 -0.50
N SER A 86 -9.95 -13.69 0.62
CA SER A 86 -8.93 -13.77 1.67
C SER A 86 -8.90 -15.11 2.38
N ILE A 87 -10.05 -15.79 2.53
CA ILE A 87 -10.13 -17.14 3.09
C ILE A 87 -9.49 -18.13 2.13
N GLU A 88 -9.86 -18.08 0.84
CA GLU A 88 -9.31 -18.96 -0.21
C GLU A 88 -7.78 -18.81 -0.33
N GLU A 89 -7.26 -17.59 -0.28
CA GLU A 89 -5.82 -17.34 -0.29
C GLU A 89 -5.12 -17.92 0.95
N ALA A 90 -5.74 -17.76 2.13
CA ALA A 90 -5.20 -18.29 3.36
C ALA A 90 -5.23 -19.84 3.40
N ASP A 91 -6.24 -20.47 2.82
CA ASP A 91 -6.31 -21.92 2.67
C ASP A 91 -5.24 -22.44 1.70
N ARG A 92 -5.06 -21.77 0.56
CA ARG A 92 -3.98 -22.11 -0.38
C ARG A 92 -2.61 -21.97 0.27
N PHE A 93 -2.38 -20.88 1.00
CA PHE A 93 -1.13 -20.68 1.72
C PHE A 93 -0.91 -21.76 2.79
N ALA A 94 -1.96 -22.16 3.52
CA ALA A 94 -1.88 -23.25 4.49
C ALA A 94 -1.48 -24.56 3.80
N GLN A 95 -2.05 -24.91 2.65
CA GLN A 95 -1.68 -26.11 1.89
C GLN A 95 -0.19 -26.14 1.53
N THR A 96 0.41 -24.99 1.20
CA THR A 96 1.85 -24.89 0.92
C THR A 96 2.72 -25.09 2.16
N VAL A 97 2.28 -24.61 3.33
CA VAL A 97 3.09 -24.60 4.56
C VAL A 97 2.92 -25.85 5.42
N LEU A 98 1.73 -26.48 5.41
CA LEU A 98 1.43 -27.65 6.24
C LEU A 98 2.46 -28.80 6.11
N PRO A 99 2.95 -29.17 4.90
CA PRO A 99 3.99 -30.18 4.76
C PRO A 99 5.31 -29.80 5.46
N ILE A 100 5.66 -28.51 5.47
CA ILE A 100 6.85 -27.98 6.14
C ILE A 100 6.68 -28.13 7.66
N ILE A 101 5.53 -27.71 8.19
CA ILE A 101 5.21 -27.88 9.62
C ILE A 101 5.26 -29.36 10.02
N ALA A 102 4.68 -30.25 9.22
CA ALA A 102 4.71 -31.69 9.48
C ALA A 102 6.14 -32.26 9.44
N SER A 103 7.03 -31.71 8.62
CA SER A 103 8.46 -32.08 8.62
C SER A 103 9.17 -31.66 9.91
N ILE A 104 8.87 -30.45 10.41
CA ILE A 104 9.46 -29.91 11.65
C ILE A 104 8.94 -30.68 12.88
N GLN A 105 7.66 -31.09 12.86
CA GLN A 105 7.10 -31.96 13.89
C GLN A 105 7.80 -33.32 13.92
N ARG A 106 8.11 -33.91 12.76
CA ARG A 106 8.86 -35.18 12.66
C ARG A 106 10.30 -35.07 13.17
N SER A 107 10.91 -33.88 13.16
CA SER A 107 12.21 -33.66 13.81
C SER A 107 12.12 -33.43 15.33
N GLY A 108 10.92 -33.57 15.93
CA GLY A 108 10.70 -33.53 17.38
C GLY A 108 10.21 -32.17 17.92
N ILE A 109 10.04 -31.16 17.07
CA ILE A 109 9.56 -29.83 17.49
C ILE A 109 8.04 -29.77 17.34
N THR A 110 7.31 -29.89 18.44
CA THR A 110 5.84 -29.93 18.44
C THR A 110 5.19 -28.70 19.07
N SER A 111 5.94 -27.88 19.81
CA SER A 111 5.42 -26.66 20.41
C SER A 111 5.19 -25.56 19.36
N LEU A 112 4.09 -24.81 19.47
CA LEU A 112 3.78 -23.72 18.53
C LEU A 112 4.89 -22.65 18.47
N ARG A 113 5.54 -22.39 19.61
CA ARG A 113 6.69 -21.47 19.70
C ARG A 113 7.90 -22.04 18.98
N GLY A 114 8.21 -23.32 19.16
CA GLY A 114 9.31 -23.98 18.45
C GLY A 114 9.08 -24.01 16.94
N LEU A 115 7.85 -24.29 16.51
CA LEU A 115 7.46 -24.24 15.10
C LEU A 115 7.62 -22.84 14.49
N ALA A 116 7.21 -21.79 15.21
CA ALA A 116 7.36 -20.41 14.76
C ALA A 116 8.84 -20.04 14.56
N ILE A 117 9.71 -20.38 15.52
CA ILE A 117 11.15 -20.13 15.45
C ILE A 117 11.78 -20.89 14.28
N ASP A 118 11.43 -22.16 14.08
CA ASP A 118 12.02 -22.96 13.00
C ASP A 118 11.57 -22.50 11.60
N LEU A 119 10.32 -22.03 11.48
CA LEU A 119 9.77 -21.47 10.24
C LEU A 119 10.36 -20.09 9.88
N GLU A 120 10.89 -19.36 10.86
CA GLU A 120 11.55 -18.06 10.68
C GLU A 120 12.98 -18.19 10.12
N GLN A 121 13.52 -19.41 10.00
CA GLN A 121 14.86 -19.60 9.43
C GLN A 121 14.93 -19.06 7.98
N PRO A 122 16.05 -18.44 7.56
CA PRO A 122 16.17 -17.73 6.28
C PRO A 122 15.83 -18.55 5.03
N ARG A 123 15.84 -19.88 5.14
CA ARG A 123 15.51 -20.82 4.05
C ARG A 123 14.00 -21.10 3.92
N ARG A 124 13.17 -20.71 4.89
CA ARG A 124 11.74 -21.08 5.01
C ARG A 124 10.78 -19.89 5.17
N SER A 125 11.27 -18.65 5.22
CA SER A 125 10.44 -17.46 5.37
C SER A 125 9.70 -17.10 4.07
N GLN A 126 8.44 -17.54 3.94
CA GLN A 126 7.51 -17.10 2.88
C GLN A 126 6.32 -16.27 3.43
N ALA A 127 6.35 -15.92 4.72
CA ALA A 127 5.32 -15.07 5.31
C ALA A 127 5.43 -13.63 4.77
N ARG A 128 4.28 -13.00 4.54
CA ARG A 128 4.12 -11.66 3.94
C ARG A 128 4.98 -10.54 4.59
N ASN A 129 5.43 -10.73 5.84
CA ASN A 129 6.30 -9.80 6.58
C ASN A 129 7.58 -10.47 7.15
N GLY A 130 8.00 -11.62 6.62
CA GLY A 130 9.24 -12.31 6.99
C GLY A 130 9.26 -13.04 8.33
N GLN A 131 8.36 -12.73 9.26
CA GLN A 131 8.35 -13.32 10.62
C GLN A 131 7.15 -14.26 10.85
N TRP A 132 7.41 -15.44 11.40
CA TRP A 132 6.39 -16.40 11.81
C TRP A 132 6.01 -16.15 13.27
N GLN A 133 4.77 -15.76 13.51
CA GLN A 133 4.21 -15.66 14.86
C GLN A 133 3.50 -16.95 15.26
N VAL A 134 3.43 -17.21 16.56
CA VAL A 134 2.69 -18.35 17.15
C VAL A 134 1.23 -18.39 16.68
N SER A 135 0.59 -17.21 16.55
CA SER A 135 -0.76 -17.05 16.01
C SER A 135 -0.89 -17.54 14.57
N ASN A 136 0.11 -17.26 13.72
CA ASN A 136 0.13 -17.71 12.33
C ASN A 136 0.24 -19.23 12.24
N VAL A 137 1.12 -19.84 13.03
CA VAL A 137 1.24 -21.31 13.11
C VAL A 137 -0.07 -21.94 13.56
N ARG A 138 -0.69 -21.38 14.62
CA ARG A 138 -2.00 -21.85 15.11
C ARG A 138 -3.08 -21.76 14.03
N ASN A 139 -3.13 -20.65 13.29
CA ASN A 139 -4.12 -20.42 12.24
C ASN A 139 -3.94 -21.35 11.04
N VAL A 140 -2.69 -21.69 10.69
CA VAL A 140 -2.40 -22.68 9.64
C VAL A 140 -2.80 -24.08 10.09
N LEU A 141 -2.46 -24.48 11.32
CA LEU A 141 -2.85 -25.78 11.88
C LEU A 141 -4.37 -25.92 12.04
N ALA A 142 -5.07 -24.86 12.44
CA ALA A 142 -6.52 -24.87 12.55
C ALA A 142 -7.23 -25.14 11.20
N ARG A 143 -6.56 -24.88 10.08
CA ARG A 143 -7.06 -25.19 8.73
C ARG A 143 -6.75 -26.63 8.29
N GLN A 144 -5.93 -27.37 9.04
CA GLN A 144 -5.62 -28.78 8.81
C GLN A 144 -6.72 -29.71 9.33
N SER A 145 -7.49 -29.26 10.31
CA SER A 145 -8.60 -30.02 10.89
C SER A 145 -9.91 -29.57 10.25
N PRO A 146 -10.45 -30.28 9.23
CA PRO A 146 -11.89 -30.34 9.13
C PRO A 146 -12.38 -31.01 10.42
N THR A 147 -13.32 -30.37 11.10
CA THR A 147 -14.11 -30.94 12.17
C THR A 147 -14.49 -32.39 11.81
N LEU A 148 -13.86 -33.36 12.46
CA LEU A 148 -14.39 -34.72 12.53
C LEU A 148 -15.41 -34.73 13.67
N LEU A 149 -16.67 -34.55 13.29
CA LEU A 149 -17.83 -35.13 13.98
C LEU A 149 -18.64 -35.87 12.92
#